data_AF-A0A495UC92-F1
#
_entry.id   AF-A0A495UC92-F1
#
_cell.length_a   1.000
_cell.length_b   1.000
_cell.length_c   1.000
_cell.angle_alpha   90.00
_cell.angle_beta   90.00
_cell.angle_gamma   90.00
#
_symmetry.space_group_name_H-M   'P 1'
#
loop_
_entity.id
_entity.type
_entity.pdbx_description
1 polymer ?
#
loop_
_entity_poly.entity_id
_entity_poly.type
_entity_poly.pdbx_seq_one_letter_code
_entity_poly.pdbx_strand_id
1 'polypeptide(L)'
;MKLYAKSLLYVLLAVAGVLVTAMADDIVTTEELINLGVIGLGAVLVYAVPNFPSNVGAYAKTIIAFATAALVSLLSFLTDGVTGAEWLQIAIAAFAGIGVFIVPNEGATNSERIVNVKLKADTTDFVAGLKAARKAAQ
;
A
#
# COMPACT_ATOMS: atom_id res chain seq x y z
N MET A 1 -8.95 -13.59 1.61
CA MET A 1 -7.56 -13.18 1.94
C MET A 1 -7.02 -11.99 1.14
N LYS A 2 -7.58 -11.62 -0.02
CA LYS A 2 -7.01 -10.58 -0.89
C LYS A 2 -7.06 -9.13 -0.36
N LEU A 3 -7.87 -8.86 0.67
CA LEU A 3 -8.04 -7.53 1.29
C LEU A 3 -6.77 -6.98 1.95
N TYR A 4 -5.81 -7.85 2.32
CA TYR A 4 -4.58 -7.47 3.04
C TYR A 4 -3.30 -7.72 2.25
N ALA A 5 -3.39 -8.02 0.95
CA ALA A 5 -2.23 -8.40 0.14
C ALA A 5 -1.10 -7.34 0.17
N LYS A 6 -1.45 -6.04 0.09
CA LYS A 6 -0.47 -4.95 0.14
C LYS A 6 0.24 -4.81 1.49
N SER A 7 -0.51 -4.92 2.58
CA SER A 7 0.05 -4.80 3.93
C SER A 7 0.89 -6.02 4.30
N LEU A 8 0.47 -7.22 3.89
CA LEU A 8 1.25 -8.45 4.07
C LEU A 8 2.56 -8.40 3.28
N LEU A 9 2.53 -7.92 2.03
CA LEU A 9 3.74 -7.74 1.23
C LEU A 9 4.71 -6.77 1.90
N TYR A 10 4.20 -5.63 2.39
CA TYR A 10 5.04 -4.64 3.06
C TYR A 10 5.64 -5.18 4.37
N VAL A 11 4.84 -5.89 5.18
CA VAL A 11 5.32 -6.53 6.41
C VAL A 11 6.36 -7.60 6.10
N LEU A 12 6.16 -8.43 5.07
CA LEU A 12 7.15 -9.44 4.66
C LEU A 12 8.47 -8.80 4.24
N LEU A 13 8.43 -7.71 3.48
CA LEU A 13 9.63 -7.00 3.05
C LEU A 13 10.30 -6.25 4.22
N ALA A 14 9.52 -5.74 5.16
CA ALA A 14 10.04 -5.18 6.41
C ALA A 14 10.79 -6.25 7.22
N VAL A 15 10.21 -7.44 7.39
CA VAL A 15 10.85 -8.57 8.07
C VAL A 15 12.11 -9.02 7.32
N ALA A 16 12.08 -9.07 5.99
CA ALA A 16 13.28 -9.36 5.20
C ALA A 16 14.39 -8.32 5.43
N GLY A 17 14.03 -7.04 5.53
CA GLY A 17 14.97 -5.97 5.89
C GLY A 17 15.65 -6.21 7.24
N VAL A 18 14.87 -6.59 8.27
CA VAL A 18 15.39 -6.94 9.61
C VAL A 18 16.35 -8.14 9.57
N LEU A 19 16.00 -9.17 8.80
CA LEU A 19 16.84 -10.36 8.68
C LEU A 19 18.18 -10.07 8.00
N VAL A 20 18.20 -9.16 7.02
CA VAL A 20 19.45 -8.73 6.37
C VAL A 20 20.37 -8.02 7.34
N THR A 21 19.84 -7.15 8.20
CA THR A 21 20.63 -6.48 9.25
C THR A 21 21.22 -7.48 10.22
N ALA A 22 20.40 -8.41 10.72
CA ALA A 22 20.83 -9.42 11.68
C ALA A 22 21.86 -10.43 11.12
N MET A 23 22.11 -10.44 9.82
CA MET A 23 23.11 -11.30 9.17
C MET A 23 24.44 -10.60 8.91
N ALA A 24 24.54 -9.27 9.10
CA ALA A 24 25.73 -8.50 8.77
C ALA A 24 26.84 -8.69 9.82
N ASP A 25 26.48 -8.63 11.10
CA ASP A 25 27.36 -8.86 12.25
C ASP A 25 26.56 -9.37 13.48
N ASP A 26 27.23 -10.10 14.38
CA ASP A 26 26.62 -10.67 15.60
C ASP A 26 26.29 -9.60 16.67
N ILE A 27 26.40 -8.31 16.33
CA ILE A 27 26.22 -7.19 17.26
C ILE A 27 25.18 -6.24 16.70
N VAL A 28 24.03 -6.14 17.37
CA VAL A 28 23.03 -5.12 17.04
C VAL A 28 23.52 -3.75 17.51
N THR A 29 23.86 -2.90 16.55
CA THR A 29 24.26 -1.51 16.80
C THR A 29 23.04 -0.61 17.03
N THR A 30 23.29 0.62 17.52
CA THR A 30 22.19 1.58 17.80
C THR A 30 21.54 2.03 16.50
N GLU A 31 22.34 2.20 15.46
CA GLU A 31 21.98 2.60 14.11
C GLU A 31 21.03 1.57 13.47
N GLU A 32 21.35 0.29 13.60
CA GLU A 32 20.52 -0.80 13.12
C GLU A 32 19.18 -0.87 13.85
N LEU A 33 19.19 -0.65 15.17
CA LEU A 33 17.97 -0.56 15.99
C LEU A 33 17.07 0.59 15.55
N ILE A 34 17.66 1.76 15.23
CA ILE A 34 16.92 2.91 14.71
C ILE A 34 16.32 2.58 13.33
N ASN A 35 17.10 2.01 12.41
CA ASN A 35 16.61 1.61 11.09
C ASN A 35 15.50 0.57 11.19
N LEU A 36 15.63 -0.41 12.10
CA LEU A 36 14.57 -1.36 12.42
C LEU A 36 13.29 -0.67 12.87
N GLY A 37 13.42 0.30 13.79
CA GLY A 37 12.30 1.07 14.31
C GLY A 37 11.58 1.85 13.22
N VAL A 38 12.32 2.45 12.29
CA VAL A 38 11.76 3.20 11.15
C VAL A 38 11.02 2.28 10.18
N ILE A 39 11.61 1.12 9.86
CA ILE A 39 10.97 0.11 9.01
C ILE A 39 9.67 -0.39 9.67
N GLY A 40 9.71 -0.71 10.97
CA GLY A 40 8.55 -1.13 11.75
C GLY A 40 7.46 -0.06 11.79
N LEU A 41 7.83 1.20 12.05
CA LEU A 41 6.92 2.34 12.04
C LEU A 41 6.27 2.52 10.66
N GLY A 42 7.05 2.44 9.58
CA GLY A 42 6.53 2.47 8.22
C GLY A 42 5.49 1.38 7.96
N ALA A 43 5.72 0.16 8.48
CA ALA A 43 4.75 -0.93 8.33
C ALA A 43 3.44 -0.65 9.07
N VAL A 44 3.52 -0.10 10.29
CA VAL A 44 2.35 0.35 11.05
C VAL A 44 1.61 1.45 10.31
N LEU A 45 2.30 2.44 9.74
CA LEU A 45 1.69 3.53 8.98
C LEU A 45 1.00 3.03 7.70
N VAL A 46 1.64 2.14 6.94
CA VAL A 46 1.04 1.53 5.74
C VAL A 46 -0.20 0.70 6.09
N TYR A 47 -0.19 0.01 7.23
CA TYR A 47 -1.33 -0.73 7.74
C TYR A 47 -2.47 0.21 8.17
N ALA A 48 -2.14 1.27 8.90
CA ALA A 48 -3.10 2.24 9.45
C ALA A 48 -3.80 3.07 8.37
N VAL A 49 -3.18 3.26 7.20
CA VAL A 49 -3.80 4.03 6.13
C VAL A 49 -5.05 3.32 5.59
N PRO A 50 -6.21 4.00 5.55
CA PRO A 50 -7.42 3.47 4.93
C PRO A 50 -7.23 3.18 3.44
N ASN A 51 -7.88 2.12 2.95
CA ASN A 51 -7.95 1.86 1.50
C ASN A 51 -9.02 2.78 0.88
N PHE A 52 -8.61 3.93 0.34
CA PHE A 52 -9.54 4.88 -0.28
C PHE A 52 -10.08 4.36 -1.64
N PRO A 53 -11.39 4.53 -1.92
CA PRO A 53 -12.00 4.15 -3.19
C PRO A 53 -11.68 5.18 -4.28
N SER A 54 -10.60 4.92 -5.03
CA SER A 54 -10.11 5.69 -6.20
C SER A 54 -9.74 7.17 -5.97
N ASN A 55 -8.96 7.75 -6.88
CA ASN A 55 -8.33 9.09 -6.84
C ASN A 55 -7.07 9.16 -5.96
N VAL A 56 -6.69 10.38 -5.53
CA VAL A 56 -5.42 10.69 -4.85
C VAL A 56 -5.16 9.81 -3.62
N GLY A 57 -6.22 9.40 -2.90
CA GLY A 57 -6.12 8.51 -1.74
C GLY A 57 -5.63 7.09 -2.06
N ALA A 58 -5.71 6.63 -3.31
CA ALA A 58 -5.25 5.30 -3.71
C ALA A 58 -3.73 5.13 -3.57
N TYR A 59 -2.97 6.24 -3.61
CA TYR A 59 -1.51 6.25 -3.53
C TYR A 59 -0.98 6.54 -2.14
N ALA A 60 -1.84 6.81 -1.14
CA ALA A 60 -1.39 7.18 0.21
C ALA A 60 -0.44 6.14 0.82
N LYS A 61 -0.74 4.85 0.66
CA LYS A 61 0.13 3.75 1.13
C LYS A 61 1.47 3.72 0.40
N THR A 62 1.46 3.99 -0.89
CA THR A 62 2.67 4.06 -1.70
C THR A 62 3.54 5.23 -1.28
N ILE A 63 2.95 6.41 -1.06
CA ILE A 63 3.67 7.60 -0.59
C ILE A 63 4.34 7.31 0.75
N ILE A 64 3.62 6.69 1.70
CA ILE A 64 4.21 6.30 2.99
C ILE A 64 5.34 5.29 2.81
N ALA A 65 5.14 4.26 1.99
CA ALA A 65 6.18 3.27 1.70
C ALA A 65 7.47 3.92 1.15
N PHE A 66 7.33 4.83 0.19
CA PHE A 66 8.49 5.57 -0.35
C PHE A 66 9.08 6.56 0.65
N ALA A 67 8.26 7.21 1.49
CA ALA A 67 8.75 8.11 2.53
C ALA A 67 9.54 7.34 3.59
N THR A 68 9.09 6.15 3.99
CA THR A 68 9.85 5.25 4.87
C THR A 68 11.16 4.82 4.21
N ALA A 69 11.14 4.41 2.95
CA ALA A 69 12.35 4.04 2.22
C ALA A 69 13.36 5.20 2.14
N ALA A 70 12.88 6.41 1.87
CA ALA A 70 13.71 7.62 1.85
C ALA A 70 14.28 7.93 3.24
N LEU A 71 13.50 7.76 4.31
CA LEU A 71 13.97 7.93 5.69
C LEU A 71 15.07 6.95 6.06
N VAL A 72 14.91 5.66 5.74
CA VAL A 72 15.95 4.64 5.96
C VAL A 72 17.22 5.00 5.19
N SER A 73 17.08 5.38 3.92
CA SER A 73 18.23 5.80 3.10
C SER A 73 18.94 7.02 3.69
N LEU A 74 18.17 8.02 4.13
CA LEU A 74 18.71 9.25 4.70
C LEU A 74 19.45 9.00 6.02
N LEU A 75 18.97 8.08 6.85
CA LEU A 75 19.64 7.73 8.11
C LEU A 75 21.01 7.11 7.87
N SER A 76 21.13 6.17 6.92
CA SER A 76 22.41 5.61 6.51
C SER A 76 23.39 6.68 6.01
N PHE A 77 22.91 7.67 5.26
CA PHE A 77 23.76 8.79 4.81
C PHE A 77 24.27 9.68 5.96
N LEU A 78 23.56 9.74 7.09
CA LEU A 78 23.87 10.66 8.19
C LEU A 78 24.81 10.08 9.25
N THR A 79 24.88 8.76 9.40
CA THR A 79 25.65 8.11 10.46
C THR A 79 27.10 7.88 10.05
N ASP A 80 27.36 7.09 9.01
CA ASP A 80 28.73 6.68 8.65
C ASP A 80 28.96 6.49 7.13
N GLY A 81 28.01 6.92 6.29
CA GLY A 81 28.03 6.69 4.86
C GLY A 81 27.36 5.37 4.47
N VAL A 82 27.37 5.01 3.18
CA VAL A 82 26.57 3.88 2.67
C VAL A 82 27.44 2.65 2.42
N THR A 83 27.37 1.69 3.33
CA THR A 83 27.95 0.35 3.23
C THR A 83 27.19 -0.54 2.24
N GLY A 84 27.77 -1.69 1.88
CA GLY A 84 27.10 -2.65 1.01
C GLY A 84 25.78 -3.19 1.58
N ALA A 85 25.70 -3.38 2.90
CA ALA A 85 24.48 -3.82 3.58
C ALA A 85 23.38 -2.76 3.52
N GLU A 86 23.75 -1.48 3.66
CA GLU A 86 22.80 -0.37 3.58
C GLU A 86 22.27 -0.18 2.16
N TRP A 87 23.10 -0.35 1.12
CA TRP A 87 22.60 -0.38 -0.26
C TRP A 87 21.55 -1.47 -0.49
N LEU A 88 21.75 -2.65 0.12
CA LEU A 88 20.77 -3.73 0.05
C LEU A 88 19.47 -3.37 0.79
N GLN A 89 19.55 -2.75 1.97
CA GLN A 89 18.38 -2.27 2.70
C GLN A 89 17.61 -1.19 1.92
N ILE A 90 18.31 -0.22 1.33
CA ILE A 90 17.74 0.80 0.46
C ILE A 90 17.03 0.16 -0.74
N ALA A 91 17.67 -0.83 -1.38
CA ALA A 91 17.07 -1.56 -2.48
C ALA A 91 15.79 -2.30 -2.06
N ILE A 92 15.81 -3.01 -0.94
CA ILE A 92 14.62 -3.70 -0.40
C ILE A 92 13.49 -2.71 -0.11
N ALA A 93 13.80 -1.56 0.49
CA ALA A 93 12.82 -0.53 0.78
C ALA A 93 12.22 0.08 -0.50
N ALA A 94 13.04 0.30 -1.53
CA ALA A 94 12.57 0.73 -2.85
C ALA A 94 11.67 -0.32 -3.50
N PHE A 95 12.05 -1.61 -3.46
CA PHE A 95 11.22 -2.71 -3.94
C PHE A 95 9.91 -2.83 -3.17
N ALA A 96 9.90 -2.52 -1.87
CA ALA A 96 8.66 -2.46 -1.08
C ALA A 96 7.73 -1.36 -1.58
N GLY A 97 8.23 -0.16 -1.86
CA GLY A 97 7.47 0.93 -2.48
C GLY A 97 6.89 0.54 -3.84
N ILE A 98 7.72 -0.04 -4.71
CA ILE A 98 7.32 -0.52 -6.04
C ILE A 98 6.27 -1.64 -5.93
N GLY A 99 6.48 -2.61 -5.04
CA GLY A 99 5.55 -3.72 -4.81
C GLY A 99 4.19 -3.23 -4.33
N VAL A 100 4.16 -2.29 -3.38
CA VAL A 100 2.91 -1.67 -2.91
C VAL A 100 2.18 -0.91 -4.02
N PHE A 101 2.93 -0.26 -4.93
CA PHE A 101 2.37 0.43 -6.08
C PHE A 101 1.76 -0.52 -7.10
N ILE A 102 2.47 -1.59 -7.48
CA ILE A 102 2.05 -2.54 -8.53
C ILE A 102 0.85 -3.39 -8.09
N VAL A 103 0.80 -3.79 -6.81
CA VAL A 103 -0.29 -4.65 -6.33
C VAL A 103 -1.63 -3.89 -6.46
N PRO A 104 -2.65 -4.41 -7.14
CA PRO A 104 -3.95 -3.75 -7.26
C PRO A 104 -4.68 -3.65 -5.92
N ASN A 105 -5.41 -2.54 -5.70
CA ASN A 105 -6.29 -2.41 -4.54
C ASN A 105 -7.69 -2.99 -4.84
N GLU A 106 -7.89 -4.29 -4.63
CA GLU A 106 -9.14 -4.99 -4.99
C GLU A 106 -10.38 -4.51 -4.19
N GLY A 107 -10.20 -3.79 -3.08
CA GLY A 107 -11.31 -3.27 -2.26
C GLY A 107 -12.12 -2.15 -2.91
N ALA A 108 -11.50 -1.34 -3.79
CA ALA A 108 -12.16 -0.20 -4.42
C ALA A 108 -13.04 -0.64 -5.61
N THR A 109 -12.51 -1.52 -6.46
CA THR A 109 -13.12 -1.90 -7.74
C THR A 109 -14.44 -2.65 -7.58
N ASN A 110 -14.57 -3.45 -6.52
CA ASN A 110 -15.79 -4.24 -6.30
C ASN A 110 -16.96 -3.37 -5.83
N SER A 111 -16.72 -2.40 -4.95
CA SER A 111 -17.77 -1.49 -4.47
C SER A 111 -18.31 -0.61 -5.58
N GLU A 112 -17.42 -0.03 -6.40
CA GLU A 112 -17.81 0.80 -7.53
C GLU A 112 -18.56 0.00 -8.60
N ARG A 113 -18.15 -1.25 -8.86
CA ARG A 113 -18.87 -2.17 -9.75
C ARG A 113 -20.28 -2.47 -9.24
N ILE A 114 -20.44 -2.75 -7.95
CA ILE A 114 -21.76 -3.06 -7.35
C ILE A 114 -22.69 -1.85 -7.45
N VAL A 115 -22.19 -0.65 -7.12
CA VAL A 115 -22.98 0.60 -7.24
C VAL A 115 -23.40 0.84 -8.69
N ASN A 116 -22.48 0.71 -9.66
CA ASN A 116 -22.78 0.89 -11.08
C ASN A 116 -23.79 -0.13 -11.62
N VAL A 117 -23.72 -1.39 -11.16
CA VAL A 117 -24.71 -2.42 -11.52
C VAL A 117 -26.09 -2.06 -10.96
N LYS A 118 -26.15 -1.61 -9.69
CA LYS A 118 -27.41 -1.23 -9.04
C LYS A 118 -28.06 -0.03 -9.73
N LEU A 119 -27.28 1.01 -10.05
CA LEU A 119 -27.77 2.19 -10.76
C LEU A 119 -28.30 1.85 -12.16
N LYS A 120 -27.62 0.96 -12.89
CA LYS A 120 -28.11 0.49 -14.20
C LYS A 120 -29.42 -0.28 -14.09
N ALA A 121 -29.57 -1.14 -13.07
CA ALA A 121 -30.81 -1.86 -12.82
C ALA A 121 -31.97 -0.88 -12.53
N ASP A 122 -31.79 0.03 -11.58
CA ASP A 122 -32.80 1.02 -11.20
C ASP A 122 -33.21 1.93 -12.37
N THR A 123 -32.23 2.35 -13.19
CA THR A 123 -32.52 3.18 -14.38
C THR A 123 -33.31 2.40 -15.44
N THR A 124 -33.01 1.12 -15.63
CA THR A 124 -33.71 0.26 -16.60
C THR A 124 -35.16 0.04 -16.18
N ASP A 125 -35.38 -0.25 -14.90
CA ASP A 125 -36.71 -0.46 -14.32
C ASP A 125 -37.54 0.82 -14.36
N PHE A 126 -36.93 1.98 -14.05
CA PHE A 126 -37.57 3.28 -14.15
C PHE A 126 -38.01 3.60 -15.60
N VAL A 127 -37.13 3.40 -16.58
CA VAL A 127 -37.43 3.63 -18.00
C VAL A 127 -38.53 2.69 -18.51
N ALA A 128 -38.53 1.43 -18.06
CA ALA A 128 -39.59 0.47 -18.37
C ALA A 128 -40.95 0.93 -17.80
N GLY A 129 -40.98 1.40 -16.56
CA GLY A 129 -42.19 1.97 -15.92
C GLY A 129 -42.74 3.19 -16.67
N LEU A 130 -41.86 4.11 -17.08
CA LEU A 130 -42.24 5.30 -17.88
C LEU A 130 -42.88 4.93 -19.22
N LYS A 131 -42.35 3.91 -19.91
CA LYS A 131 -42.93 3.43 -21.18
C LYS A 131 -44.30 2.79 -20.98
N ALA A 132 -44.48 2.01 -19.91
CA ALA A 132 -45.78 1.39 -19.59
C ALA A 132 -46.85 2.44 -19.27
N ALA A 133 -46.52 3.45 -18.45
CA ALA A 133 -47.43 4.54 -18.13
C ALA A 133 -47.85 5.34 -19.36
N ARG A 134 -46.90 5.66 -20.26
CA ARG A 134 -47.19 6.35 -21.51
C ARG A 134 -48.13 5.56 -22.43
N LYS A 135 -48.01 4.23 -22.47
CA LYS A 135 -48.88 3.36 -23.25
C LYS A 135 -50.31 3.28 -22.69
N ALA A 136 -50.46 3.34 -21.36
CA ALA A 136 -51.77 3.31 -20.71
C ALA A 136 -52.56 4.63 -20.86
N ALA A 137 -51.89 5.72 -21.22
CA ALA A 137 -52.50 7.04 -21.43
C ALA A 137 -52.95 7.30 -22.89
N GLN A 138 -52.69 6.36 -23.81
CA GLN A 138 -53.14 6.40 -25.20
C GLN A 138 -54.36 5.50 -25.39
#